data_AF-A0A3D0EN00-F1
#
_entry.id   AF-A0A3D0EN00-F1
#
_cell.length_a   1.000
_cell.length_b   1.000
_cell.length_c   1.000
_cell.angle_alpha   90.00
_cell.angle_beta   90.00
_cell.angle_gamma   90.00
#
_symmetry.space_group_name_H-M   'P 1'
#
loop_
_entity.id
_entity.type
_entity.pdbx_description
1 polymer ?
#
loop_
_entity_poly.entity_id
_entity_poly.type
_entity_poly.pdbx_seq_one_letter_code
_entity_poly.pdbx_strand_id
1 'polypeptide(L)'
;MKNGLLLLIAVVLLSGCDKDEATYYPQMKNYAYLYQFEALPGKVKNTHQTLFTADGQQIFDVNVDFDRDGCLAHVKSVGKEGEVIEVSREGDRLIGSENGQDVVVTLDKNCAMVKKVTPALSVDIAYNKQGLVEQLSSPASDVAFHLAYNNAGEMAVLSITQAGKEMSRATAVRDADKKKISDVVTTVKRNDQIKTVSNLCKYKNNVPYYCDIITADAAGQVMDKQYGNIEVAYY
;
A
#
# COMPACT_ATOMS: atom_id res chain seq x y z
N MET A 1 8.70 -62.21 -31.42
CA MET A 1 8.41 -60.87 -31.98
C MET A 1 7.90 -59.98 -30.86
N LYS A 2 8.30 -58.72 -30.91
CA LYS A 2 8.45 -57.76 -29.82
C LYS A 2 7.21 -56.84 -29.74
N ASN A 3 7.01 -56.25 -28.56
CA ASN A 3 6.25 -55.03 -28.25
C ASN A 3 4.74 -55.23 -28.01
N GLY A 4 4.13 -54.67 -26.96
CA GLY A 4 4.64 -53.77 -25.93
C GLY A 4 3.47 -53.40 -25.02
N LEU A 5 3.66 -53.59 -23.72
CA LEU A 5 2.72 -53.21 -22.68
C LEU A 5 2.70 -51.67 -22.58
N LEU A 6 1.60 -51.04 -22.98
CA LEU A 6 1.41 -49.60 -22.88
C LEU A 6 1.14 -49.22 -21.42
N LEU A 7 2.16 -48.67 -20.77
CA LEU A 7 2.05 -47.95 -19.51
C LEU A 7 1.25 -46.65 -19.74
N LEU A 8 0.06 -46.57 -19.13
CA LEU A 8 -0.67 -45.32 -18.92
C LEU A 8 0.02 -44.54 -17.79
N ILE A 9 0.87 -43.58 -18.16
CA ILE A 9 1.40 -42.57 -17.23
C ILE A 9 0.23 -41.63 -16.88
N ALA A 10 -0.27 -41.76 -15.65
CA ALA A 10 -1.13 -40.75 -15.05
C ALA A 10 -0.28 -39.50 -14.80
N VAL A 11 -0.34 -38.53 -15.72
CA VAL A 11 0.18 -37.19 -15.49
C VAL A 11 -0.76 -36.52 -14.49
N VAL A 12 -0.42 -36.58 -13.21
CA VAL A 12 -0.97 -35.66 -12.22
C VAL A 12 -0.40 -34.28 -12.58
N LEU A 13 -1.15 -33.54 -13.40
CA LEU A 13 -0.94 -32.10 -13.55
C LEU A 13 -1.14 -31.50 -12.16
N LEU A 14 -0.03 -31.25 -11.45
CA LEU A 14 0.00 -30.22 -10.42
C LEU A 14 -0.35 -28.92 -11.13
N SER A 15 -1.64 -28.62 -11.24
CA SER A 15 -2.10 -27.26 -11.39
C SER A 15 -1.61 -26.54 -10.14
N GLY A 16 -0.40 -25.99 -10.21
CA GLY A 16 -0.04 -24.89 -9.34
C GLY A 16 -1.14 -23.87 -9.57
N CYS A 17 -1.98 -23.68 -8.55
CA CYS A 17 -2.95 -22.60 -8.55
C CYS A 17 -2.13 -21.33 -8.65
N ASP A 18 -1.89 -20.87 -9.87
CA ASP A 18 -1.52 -19.49 -10.10
C ASP A 18 -2.68 -18.70 -9.54
N LYS A 19 -2.50 -18.18 -8.33
CA LYS A 19 -3.42 -17.23 -7.73
C LYS A 19 -3.58 -16.11 -8.78
N ASP A 20 -4.83 -15.81 -9.15
CA ASP A 20 -5.12 -14.72 -10.11
C ASP A 20 -4.73 -13.37 -9.50
N GLU A 21 -4.53 -12.34 -10.33
CA GLU A 21 -4.28 -10.96 -9.88
C GLU A 21 -5.29 -10.48 -8.83
N ALA A 22 -6.53 -10.95 -8.91
CA ALA A 22 -7.60 -10.69 -7.94
C ALA A 22 -7.29 -11.17 -6.51
N THR A 23 -6.37 -12.12 -6.34
CA THR A 23 -5.94 -12.67 -5.04
C THR A 23 -4.90 -11.79 -4.36
N TYR A 24 -4.04 -11.11 -5.14
CA TYR A 24 -2.89 -10.35 -4.63
C TYR A 24 -3.22 -8.89 -4.35
N TYR A 25 -4.14 -8.34 -5.12
CA TYR A 25 -4.36 -6.90 -5.16
C TYR A 25 -4.86 -6.29 -3.84
N PRO A 26 -5.72 -6.94 -3.02
CA PRO A 26 -6.10 -6.38 -1.72
C PRO A 26 -4.89 -6.23 -0.78
N GLN A 27 -3.97 -7.20 -0.78
CA GLN A 27 -2.80 -7.20 0.10
C GLN A 27 -1.80 -6.14 -0.35
N MET A 28 -1.56 -6.03 -1.66
CA MET A 28 -0.79 -4.93 -2.25
C MET A 28 -1.35 -3.57 -1.84
N LYS A 29 -2.67 -3.35 -1.91
CA LYS A 29 -3.31 -2.10 -1.47
C LYS A 29 -3.11 -1.84 0.02
N ASN A 30 -3.19 -2.87 0.86
CA ASN A 30 -2.97 -2.74 2.29
C ASN A 30 -1.53 -2.32 2.59
N TYR A 31 -0.53 -2.96 1.96
CA TYR A 31 0.87 -2.58 2.14
C TYR A 31 1.15 -1.17 1.60
N ALA A 32 0.61 -0.83 0.43
CA ALA A 32 0.69 0.49 -0.17
C ALA A 32 0.19 1.58 0.78
N TYR A 33 -0.94 1.34 1.45
CA TYR A 33 -1.44 2.26 2.47
C TYR A 33 -0.54 2.32 3.72
N LEU A 34 -0.14 1.15 4.26
CA LEU A 34 0.61 1.07 5.53
C LEU A 34 2.06 1.58 5.42
N TYR A 35 2.68 1.45 4.24
CA TYR A 35 4.04 1.90 3.95
C TYR A 35 4.09 3.08 2.95
N GLN A 36 2.94 3.68 2.64
CA GLN A 36 2.79 4.92 1.88
C GLN A 36 3.42 4.91 0.47
N PHE A 37 3.28 3.80 -0.26
CA PHE A 37 3.71 3.69 -1.65
C PHE A 37 2.52 3.47 -2.60
N GLU A 38 2.71 3.64 -3.90
CA GLU A 38 1.67 3.40 -4.91
C GLU A 38 1.43 1.90 -5.12
N ALA A 39 0.17 1.48 -4.99
CA ALA A 39 -0.21 0.09 -5.26
C ALA A 39 -0.04 -0.23 -6.74
N LEU A 40 0.62 -1.35 -7.04
CA LEU A 40 0.91 -1.78 -8.41
C LEU A 40 0.07 -3.02 -8.78
N PRO A 41 -0.35 -3.18 -10.05
CA PRO A 41 -1.08 -4.36 -10.47
C PRO A 41 -0.10 -5.51 -10.72
N GLY A 42 -0.56 -6.76 -10.59
CA GLY A 42 0.20 -7.96 -10.94
C GLY A 42 1.05 -8.54 -9.79
N LYS A 43 1.84 -9.59 -10.13
CA LYS A 43 2.74 -10.30 -9.20
C LYS A 43 4.08 -9.57 -9.07
N VAL A 44 4.07 -8.47 -8.33
CA VAL A 44 5.27 -7.66 -8.08
C VAL A 44 6.29 -8.46 -7.31
N LYS A 45 7.54 -8.44 -7.78
CA LYS A 45 8.71 -8.96 -7.08
C LYS A 45 9.33 -7.88 -6.20
N ASN A 46 9.54 -6.70 -6.75
CA ASN A 46 9.97 -5.54 -5.99
C ASN A 46 9.52 -4.23 -6.65
N THR A 47 9.50 -3.17 -5.86
CA THR A 47 9.32 -1.81 -6.35
C THR A 47 10.21 -0.84 -5.59
N HIS A 48 10.70 0.16 -6.30
CA HIS A 48 11.40 1.30 -5.75
C HIS A 48 10.64 2.56 -6.17
N GLN A 49 10.19 3.35 -5.20
CA GLN A 49 9.43 4.56 -5.46
C GLN A 49 10.05 5.74 -4.74
N THR A 50 10.14 6.86 -5.45
CA THR A 50 10.75 8.08 -4.95
C THR A 50 9.81 9.24 -5.16
N LEU A 51 9.87 10.25 -4.27
CA LEU A 51 9.14 11.49 -4.42
C LEU A 51 10.08 12.68 -4.28
N PHE A 52 9.85 13.68 -5.11
CA PHE A 52 10.63 14.90 -5.19
C PHE A 52 9.72 16.11 -5.07
N THR A 53 10.25 17.18 -4.50
CA THR A 53 9.70 18.54 -4.65
C THR A 53 9.85 19.02 -6.10
N ALA A 54 9.15 20.09 -6.47
CA ALA A 54 9.23 20.69 -7.80
C ALA A 54 10.64 21.13 -8.21
N ASP A 55 11.51 21.49 -7.26
CA ASP A 55 12.91 21.88 -7.49
C ASP A 55 13.88 20.68 -7.49
N GLY A 56 13.38 19.45 -7.30
CA GLY A 56 14.15 18.22 -7.43
C GLY A 56 14.82 17.72 -6.14
N GLN A 57 14.45 18.24 -4.97
CA GLN A 57 14.86 17.66 -3.70
C GLN A 57 14.06 16.38 -3.44
N GLN A 58 14.75 15.26 -3.18
CA GLN A 58 14.11 14.03 -2.78
C GLN A 58 13.55 14.16 -1.35
N ILE A 59 12.28 13.81 -1.18
CA ILE A 59 11.53 13.88 0.09
C ILE A 59 10.90 12.55 0.48
N PHE A 60 10.99 11.52 -0.36
CA PHE A 60 10.52 10.20 -0.01
C PHE A 60 11.29 9.16 -0.82
N ASP A 61 11.57 8.04 -0.18
CA ASP A 61 12.19 6.85 -0.76
C ASP A 61 11.52 5.62 -0.16
N VAL A 62 11.14 4.66 -0.97
CA VAL A 62 10.70 3.37 -0.49
C VAL A 62 11.14 2.27 -1.43
N ASN A 63 11.75 1.24 -0.85
CA ASN A 63 12.10 -0.01 -1.49
C ASN A 63 11.28 -1.11 -0.83
N VAL A 64 10.57 -1.90 -1.64
CA VAL A 64 9.67 -2.96 -1.16
C VAL A 64 9.94 -4.23 -1.94
N ASP A 65 10.20 -5.33 -1.24
CA ASP A 65 10.36 -6.66 -1.81
C ASP A 65 9.21 -7.57 -1.38
N PHE A 66 8.75 -8.40 -2.30
CA PHE A 66 7.70 -9.38 -2.09
C PHE A 66 8.17 -10.77 -2.47
N ASP A 67 7.63 -11.81 -1.84
CA ASP A 67 7.80 -13.18 -2.31
C ASP A 67 6.84 -13.53 -3.45
N ARG A 68 6.93 -14.76 -3.98
CA ARG A 68 6.05 -15.26 -5.06
C ARG A 68 4.58 -15.38 -4.66
N ASP A 69 4.30 -15.43 -3.36
CA ASP A 69 2.96 -15.42 -2.79
C ASP A 69 2.44 -14.01 -2.51
N GLY A 70 3.21 -12.98 -2.87
CA GLY A 70 2.86 -11.57 -2.74
C GLY A 70 2.90 -11.07 -1.30
N CYS A 71 3.52 -11.84 -0.41
CA CYS A 71 3.77 -11.44 0.96
C CYS A 71 4.97 -10.51 1.02
N LEU A 72 4.87 -9.49 1.85
CA LEU A 72 5.98 -8.57 2.10
C LEU A 72 7.19 -9.35 2.66
N ALA A 73 8.33 -9.24 1.99
CA ALA A 73 9.59 -9.87 2.37
C ALA A 73 10.53 -8.88 3.04
N HIS A 74 10.61 -7.66 2.51
CA HIS A 74 11.41 -6.57 3.06
C HIS A 74 10.81 -5.23 2.67
N VAL A 75 10.96 -4.23 3.53
CA VAL A 75 10.69 -2.84 3.20
C VAL A 75 11.71 -1.95 3.87
N LYS A 76 12.18 -0.96 3.13
CA LYS A 76 12.93 0.18 3.62
C LYS A 76 12.29 1.45 3.11
N SER A 77 11.86 2.32 4.02
CA SER A 77 11.26 3.61 3.70
C SER A 77 11.98 4.73 4.42
N VAL A 78 12.21 5.82 3.70
CA VAL A 78 12.60 7.12 4.25
C VAL A 78 11.52 8.12 3.88
N GLY A 79 10.84 8.66 4.90
CA GLY A 79 9.73 9.58 4.70
C GLY A 79 10.12 11.06 4.65
N LYS A 80 9.11 11.93 4.57
CA LYS A 80 9.27 13.37 4.28
C LYS A 80 9.99 14.14 5.37
N GLU A 81 9.83 13.72 6.62
CA GLU A 81 10.47 14.33 7.79
C GLU A 81 11.75 13.57 8.18
N GLY A 82 12.23 12.65 7.32
CA GLY A 82 13.39 11.81 7.56
C GLY A 82 13.10 10.60 8.44
N GLU A 83 11.83 10.26 8.65
CA GLU A 83 11.44 9.04 9.35
C GLU A 83 11.93 7.80 8.58
N VAL A 84 12.55 6.86 9.28
CA VAL A 84 13.11 5.65 8.67
C VAL A 84 12.38 4.43 9.19
N ILE A 85 11.89 3.58 8.29
CA ILE A 85 11.36 2.26 8.61
C ILE A 85 12.16 1.24 7.82
N GLU A 86 12.67 0.21 8.47
CA GLU A 86 13.35 -0.90 7.81
C GLU A 86 12.97 -2.20 8.52
N VAL A 87 12.22 -3.07 7.86
CA VAL A 87 11.80 -4.37 8.42
C VAL A 87 11.91 -5.49 7.41
N SER A 88 12.23 -6.68 7.89
CA SER A 88 12.36 -7.90 7.10
C SER A 88 11.50 -9.01 7.68
N ARG A 89 10.99 -9.88 6.81
CA ARG A 89 10.14 -10.99 7.24
C ARG A 89 10.95 -12.13 7.85
N GLU A 90 10.55 -12.52 9.06
CA GLU A 90 11.02 -13.70 9.78
C GLU A 90 9.81 -14.53 10.23
N GLY A 91 9.50 -15.60 9.50
CA GLY A 91 8.32 -16.43 9.77
C GLY A 91 7.01 -15.64 9.62
N ASP A 92 6.24 -15.57 10.71
CA ASP A 92 4.96 -14.85 10.81
C ASP A 92 5.12 -13.40 11.29
N ARG A 93 6.33 -12.84 11.21
CA ARG A 93 6.63 -11.48 11.67
C ARG A 93 7.45 -10.69 10.67
N LEU A 94 7.33 -9.37 10.73
CA LEU A 94 8.33 -8.44 10.21
C LEU A 94 9.09 -7.87 11.41
N ILE A 95 10.41 -7.94 11.37
CA ILE A 95 11.29 -7.48 12.45
C ILE A 95 12.27 -6.48 11.87
N GLY A 96 12.55 -5.41 12.61
CA GLY A 96 13.55 -4.43 12.24
C GLY A 96 13.45 -3.17 13.10
N SER A 97 13.59 -2.00 12.48
CA SER A 97 13.58 -0.73 13.19
C SER A 97 12.67 0.32 12.55
N GLU A 98 12.16 1.20 13.39
CA GLU A 98 11.45 2.42 13.02
C GLU A 98 12.01 3.58 13.84
N ASN A 99 12.61 4.56 13.17
CA ASN A 99 13.28 5.71 13.78
C ASN A 99 14.28 5.30 14.87
N GLY A 100 15.03 4.22 14.63
CA GLY A 100 16.02 3.67 15.56
C GLY A 100 15.44 2.88 16.74
N GLN A 101 14.12 2.67 16.80
CA GLN A 101 13.48 1.80 17.78
C GLN A 101 13.14 0.45 17.16
N ASP A 102 13.28 -0.62 17.94
CA ASP A 102 12.86 -1.95 17.50
C ASP A 102 11.37 -1.95 17.17
N VAL A 103 11.01 -2.56 16.04
CA VAL A 103 9.62 -2.75 15.64
C VAL A 103 9.38 -4.21 15.29
N VAL A 104 8.25 -4.73 15.77
CA VAL A 104 7.75 -6.05 15.41
C VAL A 104 6.35 -5.90 14.84
N VAL A 105 6.14 -6.39 13.62
CA VAL A 105 4.82 -6.50 13.01
C VAL A 105 4.44 -7.97 12.97
N THR A 106 3.27 -8.31 13.52
CA THR A 106 2.70 -9.67 13.42
C THR A 106 1.91 -9.81 12.14
N LEU A 107 2.13 -10.91 11.43
CA LEU A 107 1.42 -11.30 10.22
C LEU A 107 0.44 -12.43 10.52
N ASP A 108 -0.71 -12.44 9.85
CA ASP A 108 -1.59 -13.61 9.84
C ASP A 108 -1.13 -14.66 8.81
N LYS A 109 -1.86 -15.77 8.73
CA LYS A 109 -1.60 -16.86 7.76
C LYS A 109 -1.70 -16.45 6.28
N ASN A 110 -2.29 -15.29 5.99
CA ASN A 110 -2.43 -14.70 4.66
C ASN A 110 -1.48 -13.51 4.46
N CYS A 111 -0.47 -13.37 5.34
CA CYS A 111 0.50 -12.30 5.36
C CYS A 111 -0.08 -10.90 5.64
N ALA A 112 -1.31 -10.79 6.10
CA ALA A 112 -1.89 -9.51 6.51
C ALA A 112 -1.26 -9.03 7.82
N MET A 113 -0.89 -7.74 7.89
CA MET A 113 -0.32 -7.14 9.10
C MET A 113 -1.45 -6.91 10.11
N VAL A 114 -1.46 -7.64 11.23
CA VAL A 114 -2.54 -7.56 12.22
C VAL A 114 -2.20 -6.70 13.43
N LYS A 115 -0.90 -6.56 13.72
CA LYS A 115 -0.42 -5.81 14.87
C LYS A 115 0.99 -5.28 14.64
N LYS A 116 1.25 -4.04 15.01
CA LYS A 116 2.58 -3.42 15.03
C LYS A 116 2.92 -3.01 16.46
N VAL A 117 4.11 -3.34 16.94
CA VAL A 117 4.57 -3.02 18.29
C VAL A 117 5.94 -2.37 18.21
N THR A 118 6.08 -1.23 18.88
CA THR A 118 7.36 -0.58 19.22
C THR A 118 7.45 -0.48 20.76
N PRO A 119 8.59 -0.07 21.35
CA PRO A 119 8.67 0.17 22.80
C PRO A 119 7.65 1.17 23.33
N ALA A 120 7.20 2.12 22.50
CA ALA A 120 6.30 3.19 22.89
C ALA A 120 4.84 2.96 22.51
N LEU A 121 4.54 2.07 21.56
CA LEU A 121 3.21 1.98 20.96
C LEU A 121 2.87 0.57 20.51
N SER A 122 1.59 0.19 20.67
CA SER A 122 0.98 -0.96 20.01
C SER A 122 -0.14 -0.49 19.12
N VAL A 123 -0.12 -0.85 17.84
CA VAL A 123 -1.16 -0.54 16.87
C VAL A 123 -1.82 -1.84 16.41
N ASP A 124 -3.12 -1.95 16.62
CA ASP A 124 -3.95 -3.03 16.09
C ASP A 124 -4.50 -2.62 14.71
N ILE A 125 -4.49 -3.56 13.78
CA ILE A 125 -4.91 -3.36 12.39
C ILE A 125 -6.10 -4.27 12.10
N ALA A 126 -7.25 -3.69 11.86
CA ALA A 126 -8.48 -4.41 11.55
C ALA A 126 -8.78 -4.36 10.04
N TYR A 127 -9.48 -5.39 9.56
CA TYR A 127 -9.78 -5.60 8.15
C TYR A 127 -11.28 -5.82 7.94
N ASN A 128 -11.81 -5.24 6.87
CA ASN A 128 -13.19 -5.47 6.46
C ASN A 128 -13.37 -6.85 5.81
N LYS A 129 -14.62 -7.17 5.44
CA LYS A 129 -14.97 -8.43 4.76
C LYS A 129 -14.34 -8.62 3.38
N GLN A 130 -13.82 -7.56 2.76
CA GLN A 130 -13.07 -7.62 1.49
C GLN A 130 -11.57 -7.88 1.71
N GLY A 131 -11.11 -7.98 2.97
CA GLY A 131 -9.69 -8.13 3.29
C GLY A 131 -8.89 -6.84 3.17
N LEU A 132 -9.54 -5.67 3.21
CA LEU A 132 -8.90 -4.36 3.16
C LEU A 132 -8.83 -3.74 4.56
N VAL A 133 -7.74 -3.05 4.89
CA VAL A 133 -7.57 -2.37 6.19
C VAL A 133 -8.75 -1.42 6.40
N GLU A 134 -9.53 -1.62 7.46
CA GLU A 134 -10.68 -0.77 7.80
C GLU A 134 -10.41 0.13 9.01
N GLN A 135 -9.48 -0.28 9.89
CA GLN A 135 -9.15 0.49 11.07
C GLN A 135 -7.70 0.30 11.52
N LEU A 136 -7.09 1.39 11.98
CA LEU A 136 -5.87 1.39 12.79
C LEU A 136 -6.18 2.06 14.13
N SER A 137 -5.82 1.41 15.22
CA SER A 137 -6.05 1.96 16.58
C SER A 137 -4.99 1.49 17.56
N SER A 138 -4.82 2.21 18.66
CA SER A 138 -3.88 1.86 19.72
C SER A 138 -4.55 1.95 21.09
N PRO A 139 -4.35 0.99 22.00
CA PRO A 139 -4.79 1.13 23.39
C PRO A 139 -4.12 2.30 24.14
N ALA A 140 -2.97 2.78 23.66
CA ALA A 140 -2.21 3.87 24.28
C ALA A 140 -2.57 5.26 23.70
N SER A 141 -3.53 5.35 22.78
CA SER A 141 -3.92 6.60 22.12
C SER A 141 -5.40 6.59 21.76
N ASP A 142 -6.09 7.69 22.03
CA ASP A 142 -7.49 7.88 21.60
C ASP A 142 -7.63 8.20 20.10
N VAL A 143 -6.51 8.19 19.35
CA VAL A 143 -6.51 8.39 17.90
C VAL A 143 -6.79 7.07 17.18
N ALA A 144 -7.75 7.11 16.25
CA ALA A 144 -8.03 6.00 15.36
C ALA A 144 -8.18 6.47 13.91
N PHE A 145 -7.77 5.61 12.98
CA PHE A 145 -7.95 5.80 11.55
C PHE A 145 -9.02 4.82 11.09
N HIS A 146 -9.99 5.29 10.30
CA HIS A 146 -11.06 4.48 9.74
C HIS A 146 -11.06 4.63 8.21
N LEU A 147 -11.05 3.51 7.51
CA LEU A 147 -11.03 3.46 6.06
C LEU A 147 -12.31 2.82 5.54
N ALA A 148 -12.91 3.45 4.54
CA ALA A 148 -14.06 2.91 3.82
C ALA A 148 -13.77 2.84 2.33
N TYR A 149 -14.33 1.82 1.69
CA TYR A 149 -14.06 1.47 0.31
C TYR A 149 -15.37 1.40 -0.48
N ASN A 150 -15.29 1.66 -1.78
CA ASN A 150 -16.40 1.39 -2.68
C ASN A 150 -16.50 -0.11 -3.02
N ASN A 151 -17.50 -0.49 -3.83
CA ASN A 151 -17.72 -1.89 -4.22
C ASN A 151 -16.59 -2.49 -5.08
N ALA A 152 -15.72 -1.65 -5.67
CA ALA A 152 -14.53 -2.09 -6.39
C ALA A 152 -13.29 -2.26 -5.48
N GLY A 153 -13.44 -2.07 -4.17
CA GLY A 153 -12.35 -2.15 -3.20
C GLY A 153 -11.37 -0.98 -3.33
N GLU A 154 -11.82 0.16 -3.83
CA GLU A 154 -11.03 1.39 -3.90
C GLU A 154 -11.34 2.24 -2.67
N MET A 155 -10.30 2.77 -2.02
CA MET A 155 -10.48 3.65 -0.85
C MET A 155 -11.28 4.86 -1.28
N ALA A 156 -12.43 5.07 -0.64
CA ALA A 156 -13.32 6.20 -0.89
C ALA A 156 -13.22 7.23 0.24
N VAL A 157 -12.96 6.78 1.47
CA VAL A 157 -12.88 7.64 2.66
C VAL A 157 -11.76 7.17 3.57
N LEU A 158 -11.00 8.13 4.10
CA LEU A 158 -10.18 7.97 5.30
C LEU A 158 -10.64 9.00 6.34
N SER A 159 -10.98 8.55 7.53
CA SER A 159 -11.37 9.40 8.66
C SER A 159 -10.41 9.20 9.82
N ILE A 160 -9.91 10.30 10.38
CA ILE A 160 -9.08 10.28 11.59
C ILE A 160 -9.92 10.83 12.72
N THR A 161 -10.10 10.04 13.77
CA THR A 161 -10.82 10.42 14.98
C THR A 161 -9.88 10.55 16.16
N GLN A 162 -10.23 11.41 17.13
CA GLN A 162 -9.57 11.51 18.42
C GLN A 162 -10.65 11.61 19.50
N ALA A 163 -10.61 10.69 20.48
CA ALA A 163 -11.62 10.59 21.54
C ALA A 163 -13.06 10.57 20.96
N GLY A 164 -13.25 9.83 19.87
CA GLY A 164 -14.52 9.68 19.15
C GLY A 164 -14.95 10.88 18.29
N LYS A 165 -14.19 11.97 18.24
CA LYS A 165 -14.48 13.14 17.39
C LYS A 165 -13.67 13.10 16.11
N GLU A 166 -14.30 13.40 14.98
CA GLU A 166 -13.60 13.50 13.69
C GLU A 166 -12.68 14.73 13.66
N MET A 167 -11.39 14.50 13.45
CA MET A 167 -10.36 15.53 13.37
C MET A 167 -9.97 15.84 11.93
N SER A 168 -10.05 14.82 11.07
CA SER A 168 -9.71 14.92 9.65
C SER A 168 -10.50 13.91 8.86
N ARG A 169 -10.88 14.26 7.64
CA ARG A 169 -11.53 13.38 6.67
C ARG A 169 -10.96 13.63 5.29
N ALA A 170 -10.54 12.57 4.64
CA ALA A 170 -10.18 12.55 3.23
C ALA A 170 -11.24 11.77 2.44
N THR A 171 -11.64 12.30 1.29
CA THR A 171 -12.51 11.61 0.33
C THR A 171 -11.81 11.51 -1.02
N ALA A 172 -11.79 10.34 -1.60
CA ALA A 172 -11.08 10.07 -2.85
C ALA A 172 -12.05 9.78 -4.00
N VAL A 173 -11.76 10.38 -5.16
CA VAL A 173 -12.43 10.14 -6.43
C VAL A 173 -11.39 9.73 -7.44
N ARG A 174 -11.52 8.52 -8.00
CA ARG A 174 -10.60 7.96 -8.98
C ARG A 174 -11.00 8.33 -10.40
N ASP A 175 -10.03 8.26 -11.31
CA ASP A 175 -10.29 8.36 -12.75
C ASP A 175 -11.28 7.26 -13.19
N ALA A 176 -12.13 7.58 -14.16
CA ALA A 176 -13.12 6.66 -14.70
C ALA A 176 -12.48 5.54 -15.53
N ASP A 177 -11.30 5.78 -16.12
CA ASP A 177 -10.52 4.75 -16.78
C ASP A 177 -9.84 3.85 -15.75
N LYS A 178 -10.36 2.62 -15.62
CA LYS A 178 -9.85 1.58 -14.70
C LYS A 178 -8.39 1.20 -14.93
N LYS A 179 -7.78 1.58 -16.05
CA LYS A 179 -6.36 1.36 -16.33
C LYS A 179 -5.46 2.37 -15.61
N LYS A 180 -6.02 3.48 -15.14
CA LYS A 180 -5.29 4.53 -14.44
C LYS A 180 -5.42 4.38 -12.92
N ILE A 181 -4.88 3.28 -12.42
CA ILE A 181 -5.08 2.85 -11.02
C ILE A 181 -4.49 3.79 -9.96
N SER A 182 -3.64 4.75 -10.34
CA SER A 182 -3.04 5.73 -9.42
C SER A 182 -3.58 7.14 -9.64
N ASP A 183 -4.39 7.36 -10.69
CA ASP A 183 -5.01 8.67 -10.93
C ASP A 183 -6.17 8.86 -9.96
N VAL A 184 -6.00 9.75 -8.99
CA VAL A 184 -6.96 9.99 -7.91
C VAL A 184 -6.92 11.43 -7.46
N VAL A 185 -8.10 12.00 -7.21
CA VAL A 185 -8.26 13.29 -6.56
C VAL A 185 -8.77 13.04 -5.16
N THR A 186 -7.99 13.48 -4.17
CA THR A 186 -8.32 13.37 -2.76
C THR A 186 -8.60 14.74 -2.17
N THR A 187 -9.82 14.94 -1.67
CA THR A 187 -10.18 16.14 -0.91
C THR A 187 -9.98 15.85 0.57
N VAL A 188 -9.09 16.59 1.22
CA VAL A 188 -8.81 16.50 2.65
C VAL A 188 -9.41 17.70 3.35
N LYS A 189 -10.31 17.43 4.30
CA LYS A 189 -10.83 18.40 5.26
C LYS A 189 -10.21 18.12 6.62
N ARG A 190 -9.51 19.10 7.19
CA ARG A 190 -8.97 19.04 8.55
C ARG A 190 -9.30 20.36 9.25
N ASN A 191 -10.06 20.28 10.33
CA ASN A 191 -10.69 21.46 10.94
C ASN A 191 -11.48 22.26 9.86
N ASP A 192 -11.25 23.56 9.74
CA ASP A 192 -11.87 24.44 8.73
C ASP A 192 -11.05 24.55 7.43
N GLN A 193 -9.94 23.82 7.30
CA GLN A 193 -9.12 23.83 6.10
C GLN A 193 -9.51 22.70 5.15
N ILE A 194 -9.63 23.04 3.88
CA ILE A 194 -9.85 22.09 2.79
C ILE A 194 -8.69 22.21 1.81
N LYS A 195 -8.13 21.06 1.44
CA LYS A 195 -7.13 20.93 0.38
C LYS A 195 -7.54 19.81 -0.55
N THR A 196 -7.13 19.92 -1.81
CA THR A 196 -7.27 18.87 -2.79
C THR A 196 -5.88 18.42 -3.21
N VAL A 197 -5.65 17.11 -3.21
CA VAL A 197 -4.42 16.49 -3.71
C VAL A 197 -4.79 15.66 -4.93
N SER A 198 -4.26 16.02 -6.09
CA SER A 198 -4.43 15.29 -7.33
C SER A 198 -3.17 14.50 -7.63
N ASN A 199 -3.30 13.19 -7.76
CA ASN A 199 -2.25 12.32 -8.26
C ASN A 199 -2.56 12.01 -9.73
N LEU A 200 -1.61 12.27 -10.64
CA LEU A 200 -1.78 12.11 -12.08
C LEU A 200 -0.56 11.39 -12.64
N CYS A 201 -0.75 10.17 -13.14
CA CYS A 201 0.37 9.32 -13.52
C CYS A 201 0.50 9.13 -15.04
N LYS A 202 1.73 8.82 -15.44
CA LYS A 202 2.07 8.27 -16.75
C LYS A 202 2.22 6.76 -16.60
N TYR A 203 1.76 6.04 -17.62
CA TYR A 203 1.65 4.59 -17.58
C TYR A 203 2.40 3.93 -18.72
N LYS A 204 2.95 2.76 -18.46
CA LYS A 204 3.47 1.82 -19.45
C LYS A 204 2.82 0.47 -19.20
N ASN A 205 2.06 -0.04 -20.18
CA ASN A 205 1.28 -1.28 -20.04
C ASN A 205 0.34 -1.28 -18.80
N ASN A 206 -0.35 -0.16 -18.56
CA ASN A 206 -1.22 0.07 -17.38
C ASN A 206 -0.50 0.09 -16.02
N VAL A 207 0.82 0.11 -15.99
CA VAL A 207 1.64 0.25 -14.77
C VAL A 207 2.13 1.70 -14.67
N PRO A 208 1.88 2.41 -13.55
CA PRO A 208 2.38 3.77 -13.39
C PRO A 208 3.91 3.76 -13.24
N TYR A 209 4.59 4.70 -13.88
CA TYR A 209 6.06 4.84 -13.80
C TYR A 209 6.52 6.25 -13.38
N TYR A 210 5.64 7.23 -13.49
CA TYR A 210 5.89 8.61 -13.09
C TYR A 210 4.56 9.25 -12.69
N CYS A 211 4.52 10.01 -11.61
CA CYS A 211 3.29 10.68 -11.15
C CYS A 211 3.55 12.12 -10.74
N ASP A 212 2.70 13.04 -11.18
CA ASP A 212 2.65 14.39 -10.65
C ASP A 212 1.64 14.44 -9.48
N ILE A 213 2.06 15.01 -8.35
CA ILE A 213 1.21 15.24 -7.18
C ILE A 213 1.01 16.74 -7.03
N ILE A 214 -0.23 17.19 -7.20
CA ILE A 214 -0.59 18.61 -7.17
C ILE A 214 -1.49 18.85 -5.97
N THR A 215 -1.05 19.71 -5.06
CA THR A 215 -1.88 20.15 -3.93
C THR A 215 -2.45 21.53 -4.24
N ALA A 216 -3.76 21.68 -4.09
CA ALA A 216 -4.47 22.95 -4.21
C ALA A 216 -5.28 23.26 -2.94
N ASP A 217 -5.53 24.53 -2.69
CA ASP A 217 -6.42 24.99 -1.63
C ASP A 217 -7.91 24.90 -2.04
N ALA A 218 -8.81 25.36 -1.17
CA ALA A 218 -10.25 25.35 -1.41
C ALA A 218 -10.69 26.23 -2.59
N ALA A 219 -9.90 27.24 -2.98
CA ALA A 219 -10.15 28.10 -4.14
C ALA A 219 -9.58 27.50 -5.45
N GLY A 220 -8.89 26.35 -5.37
CA GLY A 220 -8.21 25.72 -6.50
C GLY A 220 -6.86 26.32 -6.81
N GLN A 221 -6.32 27.21 -5.95
CA GLN A 221 -4.97 27.74 -6.12
C GLN A 221 -3.96 26.63 -5.80
N VAL A 222 -3.04 26.37 -6.73
CA VAL A 222 -1.96 25.39 -6.52
C VAL A 222 -1.01 25.91 -5.45
N MET A 223 -0.86 25.12 -4.39
CA MET A 223 -0.03 25.40 -3.23
C MET A 223 1.30 24.67 -3.26
N ASP A 224 1.31 23.46 -3.85
CA ASP A 224 2.49 22.60 -3.90
C ASP A 224 2.45 21.69 -5.13
N LYS A 225 3.62 21.36 -5.64
CA LYS A 225 3.83 20.41 -6.72
C LYS A 225 4.99 19.50 -6.36
N GLN A 226 4.73 18.21 -6.46
CA GLN A 226 5.71 17.15 -6.27
C GLN A 226 5.63 16.21 -7.47
N TYR A 227 6.67 15.43 -7.68
CA TYR A 227 6.64 14.35 -8.66
C TYR A 227 7.33 13.12 -8.12
N GLY A 228 6.84 11.95 -8.52
CA GLY A 228 7.41 10.67 -8.12
C GLY A 228 7.77 9.80 -9.29
N ASN A 229 8.78 8.95 -9.10
CA ASN A 229 9.17 7.91 -10.04
C ASN A 229 8.88 6.54 -9.42
N ILE A 230 8.46 5.60 -10.27
CA ILE A 230 8.12 4.25 -9.87
C ILE A 230 8.89 3.28 -10.76
N GLU A 231 9.72 2.47 -10.12
CA GLU A 231 10.39 1.33 -10.73
C GLU A 231 9.80 0.05 -10.15
N VAL A 232 9.62 -0.97 -11.00
CA VAL A 232 9.02 -2.23 -10.61
C VAL A 232 9.60 -3.40 -11.38
N ALA A 233 9.83 -4.50 -10.68
CA ALA A 233 10.11 -5.80 -11.27
C ALA A 233 8.99 -6.79 -10.93
N TYR A 234 8.66 -7.66 -11.89
CA TYR A 234 7.64 -8.71 -11.76
C TYR A 234 8.28 -10.10 -11.73
N TYR A 235 7.52 -11.09 -11.27
CA TYR A 235 7.89 -12.50 -11.30
C TYR A 235 7.68 -13.17 -12.66
#